data_AF-A0A7X7N3L0-F1
#
_entry.id   AF-A0A7X7N3L0-F1
#
_cell.length_a   1.000
_cell.length_b   1.000
_cell.length_c   1.000
_cell.angle_alpha   90.00
_cell.angle_beta   90.00
_cell.angle_gamma   90.00
#
_symmetry.space_group_name_H-M   'P 1'
#
loop_
_entity.id
_entity.type
_entity.pdbx_description
1 polymer ?
#
loop_
_entity_poly.entity_id
_entity_poly.type
_entity_poly.pdbx_seq_one_letter_code
_entity_poly.pdbx_strand_id
1 'polypeptide(L)'
;MVKGSGHVLRLLSDDNDGSRHQRFIIELASGHTLLIAHNIDLAPRVEPLTVGDTVTFFGEYEYSEEGGTVHWTHKDPQKQHVAGYIEVNGKRFQ
;
A
#
# COMPACT_ATOMS: atom_id res chain seq x y z
N MET A 1 12.66 2.59 -3.58
CA MET A 1 11.56 3.20 -2.80
C MET A 1 11.01 4.42 -3.50
N VAL A 2 9.68 4.59 -3.50
CA VAL A 2 8.92 5.74 -4.01
C VAL A 2 8.00 6.26 -2.91
N LYS A 3 7.74 7.57 -2.90
CA LYS A 3 6.74 8.22 -2.04
C LYS A 3 5.67 8.84 -2.91
N GLY A 4 4.41 8.66 -2.54
CA GLY A 4 3.29 9.28 -3.23
C GLY A 4 2.07 9.45 -2.34
N SER A 5 1.05 10.08 -2.89
CA SER A 5 -0.26 10.21 -2.27
C SER A 5 -1.35 10.08 -3.34
N GLY A 6 -2.47 9.49 -2.96
CA GLY A 6 -3.63 9.30 -3.81
C GLY A 6 -4.88 8.99 -2.99
N HIS A 7 -6.03 9.00 -3.64
CA HIS A 7 -7.28 8.64 -2.99
C HIS A 7 -7.61 7.17 -3.25
N VAL A 8 -8.16 6.48 -2.27
CA VAL A 8 -8.63 5.09 -2.44
C VAL A 8 -9.76 5.08 -3.46
N LEU A 9 -9.49 4.49 -4.63
CA LEU A 9 -10.47 4.31 -5.69
C LEU A 9 -11.29 3.02 -5.46
N ARG A 10 -10.66 1.96 -4.94
CA ARG A 10 -11.31 0.68 -4.71
C ARG A 10 -10.64 -0.13 -3.61
N LEU A 11 -11.45 -0.73 -2.74
CA LEU A 11 -11.00 -1.77 -1.81
C LEU A 11 -11.15 -3.15 -2.47
N LEU A 12 -10.12 -3.99 -2.38
CA LEU A 12 -10.15 -5.36 -2.88
C LEU A 12 -10.20 -6.33 -1.68
N SER A 13 -10.57 -7.59 -1.94
CA SER A 13 -10.40 -8.65 -0.95
C SER A 13 -8.92 -8.80 -0.61
N ASP A 14 -8.62 -8.99 0.67
CA ASP A 14 -7.27 -9.33 1.12
C ASP A 14 -6.78 -10.58 0.35
N ASP A 15 -5.54 -10.53 -0.11
CA ASP A 15 -4.86 -11.70 -0.62
C ASP A 15 -4.41 -12.54 0.56
N ASN A 16 -4.74 -13.84 0.52
CA ASN A 16 -4.43 -14.79 1.59
C ASN A 16 -3.64 -16.00 1.06
N ASP A 17 -3.17 -15.97 -0.18
CA ASP A 17 -2.26 -16.99 -0.69
C ASP A 17 -0.81 -16.63 -0.33
N GLY A 18 -0.14 -17.48 0.44
CA GLY A 18 1.17 -17.18 1.02
C GLY A 18 1.10 -16.08 2.10
N SER A 19 1.98 -15.07 2.00
CA SER A 19 1.95 -13.92 2.91
C SER A 19 0.71 -13.07 2.65
N ARG A 20 -0.03 -12.73 3.70
CA ARG A 20 -1.29 -12.01 3.59
C ARG A 20 -1.07 -10.55 3.22
N HIS A 21 -1.84 -10.05 2.26
CA HIS A 21 -1.78 -8.65 1.83
C HIS A 21 -3.16 -8.02 1.82
N GLN A 22 -3.31 -6.88 2.48
CA GLN A 22 -4.44 -5.99 2.21
C GLN A 22 -4.20 -5.31 0.86
N ARG A 23 -5.19 -5.36 -0.02
CA ARG A 23 -5.10 -4.81 -1.37
C ARG A 23 -6.13 -3.72 -1.60
N PHE A 24 -5.70 -2.62 -2.19
CA PHE A 24 -6.59 -1.56 -2.63
C PHE A 24 -5.95 -0.75 -3.75
N ILE A 25 -6.78 -0.15 -4.59
CA ILE A 25 -6.36 0.69 -5.70
C ILE A 25 -6.46 2.13 -5.25
N ILE A 26 -5.42 2.91 -5.50
CA ILE A 26 -5.45 4.37 -5.35
C ILE A 26 -5.39 5.04 -6.72
N GLU A 27 -5.97 6.22 -6.83
CA GLU A 27 -5.78 7.13 -7.95
C GLU A 27 -4.88 8.29 -7.51
N LEU A 28 -3.81 8.51 -8.26
CA LEU A 28 -2.88 9.62 -8.05
C LEU A 28 -3.44 10.91 -8.66
N ALA A 29 -2.91 12.06 -8.25
CA ALA A 29 -3.27 13.35 -8.85
C ALA A 29 -3.02 13.44 -10.37
N SER A 30 -2.20 12.55 -10.94
CA SER A 30 -1.98 12.46 -12.39
C SER A 30 -3.09 11.72 -13.15
N GLY A 31 -4.06 11.12 -12.44
CA GLY A 31 -5.08 10.23 -13.02
C GLY A 31 -4.60 8.79 -13.27
N HIS A 32 -3.35 8.47 -12.93
CA HIS A 32 -2.86 7.09 -12.96
C HIS A 32 -3.28 6.36 -11.69
N THR A 33 -3.52 5.06 -11.82
CA THR A 33 -3.86 4.19 -10.69
C THR A 33 -2.69 3.31 -10.28
N LEU A 34 -2.59 3.02 -8.99
CA LEU A 34 -1.64 2.05 -8.44
C LEU A 34 -2.38 1.02 -7.59
N LEU A 35 -1.96 -0.23 -7.67
CA LEU A 35 -2.30 -1.24 -6.67
C LEU A 35 -1.39 -1.06 -5.45
N ILE A 36 -1.96 -0.98 -4.26
CA ILE A 36 -1.21 -1.09 -3.01
C ILE A 36 -1.36 -2.51 -2.48
N ALA A 37 -0.24 -3.19 -2.25
CA ALA A 37 -0.16 -4.52 -1.65
C ALA A 37 0.53 -4.42 -0.28
N HIS A 38 -0.26 -4.18 0.77
CA HIS A 38 0.24 -3.99 2.13
C HIS A 38 0.31 -5.33 2.86
N ASN A 39 1.52 -5.81 3.17
CA ASN A 39 1.69 -7.06 3.89
C ASN A 39 1.17 -6.94 5.34
N ILE A 40 0.06 -7.61 5.64
CA ILE A 40 -0.63 -7.56 6.94
C ILE A 40 -0.17 -8.64 7.93
N ASP A 41 0.79 -9.47 7.53
CA ASP A 41 1.53 -10.30 8.48
C ASP A 41 2.66 -9.52 9.16
N LEU A 42 3.20 -8.50 8.47
CA LEU A 42 4.33 -7.71 8.95
C LEU A 42 3.94 -6.35 9.54
N ALA A 43 2.79 -5.80 9.13
CA ALA A 43 2.26 -4.54 9.64
C ALA A 43 0.75 -4.66 9.95
N PRO A 44 0.19 -3.80 10.82
CA PRO A 44 -1.25 -3.82 11.06
C PRO A 44 -2.03 -3.47 9.79
N ARG A 45 -3.09 -4.22 9.50
CA ARG A 45 -4.07 -3.87 8.45
C ARG A 45 -4.52 -2.42 8.59
N VAL A 46 -4.60 -1.71 7.47
CA VAL A 46 -5.06 -0.33 7.40
C VAL A 46 -6.57 -0.34 7.63
N GLU A 47 -6.96 -0.03 8.86
CA GLU A 47 -8.36 0.02 9.27
C GLU A 47 -8.60 1.13 10.32
N PRO A 48 -9.70 1.89 10.20
CA PRO A 48 -10.64 1.91 9.06
C PRO A 48 -9.99 2.44 7.77
N LEU A 49 -10.44 1.94 6.62
CA LEU A 49 -10.09 2.45 5.29
C LEU A 49 -11.33 2.40 4.40
N THR A 50 -11.64 3.51 3.75
CA THR A 50 -12.84 3.67 2.91
C THR A 50 -12.48 4.25 1.55
N VAL A 51 -13.36 4.01 0.56
CA VAL A 51 -13.22 4.63 -0.76
C VAL A 51 -13.33 6.15 -0.61
N GLY A 52 -12.38 6.87 -1.23
CA GLY A 52 -12.24 8.32 -1.11
C GLY A 52 -11.22 8.79 -0.08
N ASP A 53 -10.79 7.92 0.85
CA ASP A 53 -9.75 8.29 1.82
C ASP A 53 -8.44 8.64 1.11
N THR A 54 -7.76 9.68 1.58
CA THR A 54 -6.41 10.04 1.13
C THR A 54 -5.39 9.15 1.82
N VAL A 55 -4.57 8.48 1.02
CA VAL A 55 -3.48 7.62 1.46
C VAL A 55 -2.16 8.22 1.02
N THR A 56 -1.24 8.45 1.97
CA THR A 56 0.17 8.67 1.66
C THR A 56 0.91 7.34 1.83
N PHE A 57 1.75 6.98 0.86
CA PHE A 57 2.52 5.74 0.89
C PHE A 57 4.01 6.00 0.69
N PHE A 58 4.81 5.12 1.26
CA PHE A 58 6.22 4.95 0.94
C PHE A 58 6.51 3.46 0.82
N GLY A 59 6.98 3.02 -0.34
CA GLY A 59 7.14 1.61 -0.65
C GLY A 59 8.04 1.42 -1.86
N GLU A 60 8.14 0.20 -2.35
CA GLU A 60 8.80 -0.10 -3.62
C GLU A 60 7.77 -0.21 -4.73
N TYR A 61 8.11 0.28 -5.92
CA TYR A 61 7.25 0.26 -7.09
C TYR A 61 7.72 -0.83 -8.05
N GLU A 62 6.79 -1.68 -8.46
CA GLU A 62 6.99 -2.70 -9.48
C GLU A 62 5.94 -2.53 -10.58
N TYR A 63 6.33 -2.79 -11.82
CA TYR A 63 5.45 -2.67 -12.99
C TYR A 63 5.31 -4.01 -13.69
N SER A 64 4.08 -4.39 -14.01
CA SER A 64 3.74 -5.53 -14.86
C SER A 64 2.80 -5.12 -16.00
N GLU A 65 2.40 -6.07 -16.86
CA GLU A 65 1.37 -5.84 -17.88
C GLU A 65 0.00 -5.46 -17.27
N GLU A 66 -0.23 -5.79 -16.00
CA GLU A 66 -1.47 -5.50 -15.27
C GLU A 66 -1.44 -4.10 -14.61
N GLY A 67 -0.28 -3.43 -14.61
CA GLY A 67 -0.10 -2.07 -14.10
C GLY A 67 0.95 -1.96 -13.00
N GLY A 68 0.96 -0.80 -12.34
CA GLY A 68 1.90 -0.48 -11.27
C GLY A 68 1.41 -0.96 -9.90
N THR A 69 2.28 -1.66 -9.17
CA THR A 69 2.05 -2.10 -7.78
C THR A 69 3.06 -1.44 -6.86
N VAL A 70 2.59 -1.01 -5.68
CA VAL A 70 3.44 -0.62 -4.57
C VAL A 70 3.32 -1.63 -3.45
N HIS A 71 4.47 -2.21 -3.09
CA HIS A 71 4.64 -3.15 -1.97
C HIS A 71 5.74 -2.64 -1.03
N TRP A 72 6.23 -3.48 -0.11
CA TRP A 72 7.23 -3.09 0.90
C TRP A 72 6.82 -1.89 1.75
N THR A 73 5.52 -1.69 1.97
CA THR A 73 4.96 -0.61 2.79
C THR A 73 4.98 -0.92 4.28
N HIS A 74 6.04 -1.58 4.75
CA HIS A 74 6.22 -2.03 6.13
C HIS A 74 7.71 -2.01 6.50
N LYS A 75 8.02 -2.25 7.77
CA LYS A 75 9.39 -2.52 8.21
C LYS A 75 9.83 -3.91 7.77
N ASP A 76 11.07 -4.02 7.33
CA ASP A 76 11.74 -5.31 7.21
C ASP A 76 12.20 -5.76 8.61
N PRO A 77 11.70 -6.91 9.14
CA PRO A 77 12.12 -7.41 10.44
C PRO A 77 13.61 -7.75 10.50
N GLN A 78 14.23 -8.09 9.37
CA GLN A 78 15.66 -8.37 9.26
C GLN A 78 16.50 -7.09 9.06
N LYS A 79 15.87 -5.94 8.82
CA LYS A 79 16.51 -4.64 8.57
C LYS A 79 17.50 -4.64 7.40
N GLN A 80 17.25 -5.47 6.39
CA GLN A 80 18.02 -5.57 5.16
C GLN A 80 17.46 -4.65 4.07
N HIS A 81 16.18 -4.30 4.16
CA HIS A 81 15.48 -3.38 3.25
C HIS A 81 15.01 -2.10 3.95
N VAL A 82 14.92 -1.00 3.18
CA VAL A 82 14.43 0.28 3.69
C VAL A 82 12.96 0.15 4.08
N ALA A 83 12.60 0.58 5.29
CA ALA A 83 11.23 0.52 5.77
C ALA A 83 10.28 1.41 4.95
N GLY A 84 9.14 0.84 4.55
CA GLY A 84 8.01 1.57 3.99
C GLY A 84 6.91 1.80 5.01
N TYR A 85 5.84 2.45 4.56
CA TYR A 85 4.64 2.70 5.36
C TYR A 85 3.43 3.06 4.51
N ILE A 86 2.26 2.94 5.12
CA ILE A 86 1.01 3.58 4.69
C ILE A 86 0.59 4.58 5.78
N GLU A 87 0.10 5.75 5.38
CA GLU A 87 -0.40 6.77 6.29
C GLU A 87 -1.77 7.28 5.83
N VAL A 88 -2.75 7.23 6.74
CA VAL A 88 -4.14 7.63 6.51
C VAL A 88 -4.62 8.39 7.75
N ASN A 89 -5.21 9.57 7.57
CA ASN A 89 -5.75 10.39 8.66
C ASN A 89 -4.75 10.63 9.82
N GLY A 90 -3.46 10.81 9.49
CA GLY A 90 -2.39 11.02 10.46
C GLY A 90 -1.93 9.76 11.21
N LYS A 91 -2.49 8.59 10.90
CA LYS A 91 -2.06 7.30 11.46
C LYS A 91 -1.18 6.55 10.46
N ARG A 92 0.00 6.11 10.92
CA ARG A 92 0.95 5.34 10.12
C ARG A 92 0.90 3.84 10.45
N PHE A 93 0.95 3.02 9.41
CA PHE A 93 0.95 1.55 9.42
C PHE A 93 2.26 1.07 8.78
N GLN A 94 3.08 0.30 9.51
CA GLN A 94 4.38 -0.20 9.08
C GLN A 94 4.90 -1.32 9.98
#